data_AF-A0A8J5NNC2-F1
#
_entry.id   AF-A0A8J5NNC2-F1
#
_cell.length_a   1.000
_cell.length_b   1.000
_cell.length_c   1.000
_cell.angle_alpha   90.00
_cell.angle_beta   90.00
_cell.angle_gamma   90.00
#
_symmetry.space_group_name_H-M   'P 1'
#
loop_
_entity.id
_entity.type
_entity.pdbx_description
1 polymer ?
#
loop_
_entity_poly.entity_id
_entity_poly.type
_entity_poly.pdbx_seq_one_letter_code
_entity_poly.pdbx_strand_id
1 'polypeptide(L)'
;MRRKENNEETEKNNVGNIGALSHEYVESKASSTIAASLIVGSPLIADDALLNAYRFLRRDDVYYREEGEDEIDVVERIDKLPGQDRLAKTEGLLKKNELLTKQGGDLFRQWISELQERRGG
;
A
#
# COMPACT_ATOMS: atom_id res chain seq x y z
N MET A 1 14.04 -30.86 46.95
CA MET A 1 15.03 -29.88 46.43
C MET A 1 14.88 -29.86 44.92
N ARG A 2 14.39 -28.75 44.35
CA ARG A 2 15.16 -27.76 43.54
C ARG A 2 15.70 -28.38 42.23
N ARG A 3 15.47 -27.84 41.04
CA ARG A 3 14.91 -26.54 40.63
C ARG A 3 14.48 -26.64 39.16
N LYS A 4 13.41 -25.93 38.83
CA LYS A 4 13.11 -25.37 37.50
C LYS A 4 14.33 -24.61 36.98
N GLU A 5 14.58 -24.66 35.66
CA GLU A 5 15.02 -23.55 34.81
C GLU A 5 15.53 -24.11 33.46
N ASN A 6 15.41 -23.30 32.41
CA ASN A 6 15.74 -23.52 31.00
C ASN A 6 14.54 -23.85 30.10
N ASN A 7 13.53 -22.98 30.18
CA ASN A 7 12.44 -22.91 29.21
C ASN A 7 12.24 -21.46 28.71
N GLU A 8 13.31 -20.67 28.58
CA GLU A 8 13.23 -19.24 28.23
C GLU A 8 14.17 -18.78 27.10
N GLU A 9 14.96 -19.67 26.47
CA GLU A 9 15.94 -19.23 25.45
C GLU A 9 15.52 -19.52 24.00
N THR A 10 14.28 -19.99 23.78
CA THR A 10 13.78 -20.32 22.42
C THR A 10 12.73 -19.34 21.89
N GLU A 11 12.36 -18.30 22.64
CA GLU A 11 11.31 -17.34 22.22
C GLU A 11 11.84 -16.01 21.64
N LYS A 12 13.16 -15.81 21.52
CA LYS A 12 13.71 -14.53 21.02
C LYS A 12 14.14 -14.50 19.55
N ASN A 13 14.02 -15.61 18.83
CA ASN A 13 14.52 -15.71 17.44
C ASN A 13 13.43 -15.78 16.37
N ASN A 14 12.16 -15.54 16.74
CA ASN A 14 11.05 -15.55 15.79
C ASN A 14 10.32 -14.22 15.67
N VAL A 15 10.95 -13.13 16.10
CA VAL A 15 10.61 -11.81 15.57
C VAL A 15 11.21 -11.78 14.18
N GLY A 16 10.46 -12.31 13.22
CA GLY A 16 10.81 -12.26 11.81
C GLY A 16 11.29 -10.85 11.49
N ASN A 17 12.42 -10.78 10.83
CA ASN A 17 13.05 -9.57 10.37
C ASN A 17 12.03 -8.77 9.52
N ILE A 18 11.25 -7.88 10.16
CA ILE A 18 10.33 -6.92 9.50
C ILE A 18 11.15 -5.70 8.99
N GLY A 19 12.45 -5.71 9.22
CA GLY A 19 13.40 -4.85 8.53
C GLY A 19 13.80 -5.46 7.18
N ALA A 20 13.38 -4.81 6.11
CA ALA A 20 13.63 -5.14 4.70
C ALA A 20 12.59 -6.07 4.05
N LEU A 21 11.43 -5.51 3.74
CA LEU A 21 10.71 -5.91 2.52
C LEU A 21 11.67 -5.68 1.34
N SER A 22 12.26 -6.76 0.83
CA SER A 22 13.18 -6.72 -0.30
C SER A 22 12.48 -6.06 -1.51
N HIS A 23 13.26 -5.43 -2.39
CA HIS A 23 12.80 -4.79 -3.62
C HIS A 23 11.81 -5.67 -4.42
N GLU A 24 12.04 -6.99 -4.38
CA GLU A 24 11.24 -8.04 -5.02
C GLU A 24 9.83 -8.23 -4.40
N TYR A 25 9.65 -7.94 -3.11
CA TYR A 25 8.35 -7.90 -2.44
C TYR A 25 7.52 -6.70 -2.93
N VAL A 26 8.17 -5.54 -3.09
CA VAL A 26 7.55 -4.29 -3.57
C VAL A 26 7.10 -4.41 -5.03
N GLU A 27 7.90 -5.06 -5.88
CA GLU A 27 7.58 -5.20 -7.31
C GLU A 27 6.58 -6.33 -7.63
N SER A 28 6.65 -7.48 -6.96
CA SER A 28 5.87 -8.67 -7.39
C SER A 28 4.64 -9.00 -6.53
N LYS A 29 4.70 -8.78 -5.20
CA LYS A 29 3.64 -9.21 -4.26
C LYS A 29 2.81 -8.06 -3.68
N ALA A 30 3.28 -6.82 -3.76
CA ALA A 30 2.53 -5.66 -3.27
C ALA A 30 1.44 -5.15 -4.24
N SER A 31 1.49 -5.53 -5.53
CA SER A 31 0.59 -4.97 -6.55
C SER A 31 -0.88 -5.30 -6.32
N SER A 32 -1.21 -6.54 -5.93
CA SER A 32 -2.57 -6.96 -5.62
C SER A 32 -3.09 -6.33 -4.32
N THR A 33 -2.22 -6.17 -3.32
CA THR A 33 -2.55 -5.47 -2.07
C THR A 33 -2.85 -4.00 -2.32
N ILE A 34 -2.05 -3.34 -3.17
CA ILE A 34 -2.29 -1.94 -3.57
C ILE A 34 -3.56 -1.80 -4.39
N ALA A 35 -3.82 -2.72 -5.32
CA ALA A 35 -5.08 -2.72 -6.06
C ALA A 35 -6.28 -2.93 -5.11
N ALA A 36 -6.19 -3.90 -4.19
CA ALA A 36 -7.23 -4.15 -3.21
C ALA A 36 -7.46 -2.93 -2.30
N SER A 37 -6.39 -2.27 -1.85
CA SER A 37 -6.47 -1.09 -0.99
C SER A 37 -7.18 0.08 -1.68
N LEU A 38 -6.91 0.30 -2.97
CA LEU A 38 -7.63 1.27 -3.80
C LEU A 38 -9.11 0.92 -3.96
N ILE A 39 -9.42 -0.35 -4.24
CA ILE A 39 -10.80 -0.82 -4.46
C ILE A 39 -11.63 -0.65 -3.19
N VAL A 40 -11.09 -1.01 -2.03
CA VAL A 40 -11.82 -0.95 -0.75
C VAL A 40 -11.70 0.41 -0.04
N GLY A 41 -10.86 1.32 -0.54
CA GLY A 41 -10.64 2.62 0.07
C GLY A 41 -9.84 2.57 1.38
N SER A 42 -8.98 1.57 1.55
CA SER A 42 -8.13 1.44 2.75
C SER A 42 -6.76 2.10 2.49
N PRO A 43 -6.43 3.24 3.13
CA PRO A 43 -5.13 3.85 2.94
C PRO A 43 -4.02 2.97 3.53
N LEU A 44 -2.93 2.80 2.78
CA LEU A 44 -1.76 2.03 3.21
C LEU A 44 -0.77 2.89 3.99
N ILE A 45 0.04 2.27 4.85
CA ILE A 45 1.28 2.89 5.33
C ILE A 45 2.32 2.74 4.22
N ALA A 46 3.01 3.82 3.87
CA ALA A 46 3.95 3.83 2.77
C ALA A 46 5.12 4.78 3.01
N ASP A 47 6.25 4.48 2.39
CA ASP A 47 7.43 5.33 2.33
C ASP A 47 7.72 5.76 0.88
N ASP A 48 8.83 6.45 0.68
CA ASP A 48 9.25 6.89 -0.64
C ASP A 48 9.54 5.72 -1.59
N ALA A 49 10.00 4.56 -1.11
CA ALA A 49 10.25 3.42 -1.99
C ALA A 49 8.95 2.93 -2.63
N LEU A 50 7.88 2.81 -1.85
CA LEU A 50 6.56 2.42 -2.36
C LEU A 50 5.97 3.50 -3.28
N LEU A 51 6.00 4.77 -2.88
CA LEU A 51 5.50 5.88 -3.72
C LEU A 51 6.30 6.03 -5.02
N ASN A 52 7.59 5.65 -5.01
CA ASN A 52 8.42 5.66 -6.20
C ASN A 52 8.09 4.52 -7.17
N ALA A 53 7.74 3.35 -6.66
CA ALA A 53 7.30 2.20 -7.46
C ALA A 53 5.87 2.41 -8.02
N TYR A 54 4.97 2.98 -7.22
CA TYR A 54 3.55 3.14 -7.56
C TYR A 54 3.18 4.62 -7.73
N ARG A 55 3.66 5.24 -8.81
CA ARG A 55 3.54 6.69 -9.07
C ARG A 55 2.12 7.25 -9.17
N PHE A 56 1.13 6.38 -9.34
CA PHE A 56 -0.28 6.79 -9.28
C PHE A 56 -0.75 7.07 -7.84
N LEU A 57 -0.03 6.60 -6.82
CA LEU A 57 -0.22 6.99 -5.42
C LEU A 57 0.61 8.24 -5.11
N ARG A 58 0.02 9.15 -4.35
CA ARG A 58 0.68 10.34 -3.79
C ARG A 58 0.69 10.23 -2.28
N ARG A 59 1.49 11.08 -1.64
CA ARG A 59 1.58 11.18 -0.16
C ARG A 59 0.20 11.35 0.49
N ASP A 60 -0.70 12.10 -0.15
CA ASP A 60 -2.07 12.32 0.34
C ASP A 60 -2.96 11.06 0.29
N ASP A 61 -2.59 10.04 -0.49
CA ASP A 61 -3.35 8.78 -0.61
C ASP A 61 -2.86 7.72 0.39
N VAL A 62 -1.78 7.98 1.14
CA VAL A 62 -1.15 7.00 2.05
C VAL A 62 -0.88 7.61 3.42
N TYR A 63 -0.86 6.79 4.46
CA TYR A 63 -0.25 7.21 5.71
C TYR A 63 1.26 7.15 5.55
N TYR A 64 1.85 8.27 5.18
CA TYR A 64 3.28 8.33 4.93
C TYR A 64 4.05 8.09 6.23
N ARG A 65 5.03 7.21 6.18
CA ARG A 65 5.99 6.93 7.26
C ARG A 65 7.15 7.92 7.14
N GLU A 66 7.28 8.79 8.13
CA GLU A 66 8.36 9.77 8.19
C GLU A 66 9.71 9.11 8.49
N GLU A 67 10.80 9.82 8.20
CA GLU A 67 12.15 9.33 8.51
C GLU A 67 12.31 9.11 10.02
N GLY A 68 12.70 7.89 10.40
CA GLY A 68 12.86 7.51 11.80
C GLY A 68 11.60 6.99 12.49
N GLU A 69 10.43 6.99 11.82
CA GLU A 69 9.23 6.29 12.31
C GLU A 69 9.28 4.80 11.94
N ASP A 70 8.83 3.95 12.86
CA ASP A 70 8.44 2.58 12.55
C ASP A 70 6.93 2.47 12.25
N GLU A 71 6.45 1.27 11.94
CA GLU A 71 5.04 1.05 11.59
C GLU A 71 4.08 1.28 12.77
N ILE A 72 4.52 1.00 14.00
CA ILE A 72 3.72 1.21 15.21
C ILE A 72 3.59 2.70 15.50
N ASP A 73 4.67 3.48 15.34
CA ASP A 73 4.63 4.95 15.46
C ASP A 73 3.57 5.56 14.53
N VAL A 74 3.53 5.08 13.28
CA VAL A 74 2.54 5.53 12.30
C VAL A 74 1.12 5.13 12.72
N VAL A 75 0.90 3.90 13.19
CA VAL A 75 -0.42 3.45 13.67
C VAL A 75 -0.89 4.28 14.85
N GLU A 76 -0.03 4.57 15.82
CA GLU A 76 -0.37 5.45 16.94
C GLU A 76 -0.73 6.86 16.48
N ARG A 77 -0.02 7.38 15.47
CA ARG A 77 -0.34 8.67 14.87
C ARG A 77 -1.69 8.66 14.18
N ILE A 78 -2.03 7.57 13.47
CA ILE A 78 -3.33 7.39 12.82
C ILE A 78 -4.46 7.30 13.85
N ASP A 79 -4.26 6.59 14.96
CA ASP A 79 -5.27 6.44 16.02
C ASP A 79 -5.63 7.81 16.64
N LYS A 80 -4.63 8.69 16.77
CA LYS A 80 -4.79 10.07 17.25
C LYS A 80 -5.48 11.00 16.24
N LEU A 81 -5.65 10.60 14.98
CA LEU A 81 -6.32 11.44 13.97
C LEU A 81 -7.84 11.54 14.23
N PRO A 82 -8.43 12.73 14.00
CA PRO A 82 -9.87 12.89 13.91
C PRO A 82 -10.49 11.85 12.97
N GLY A 83 -11.66 11.32 13.34
CA GLY A 83 -12.38 10.37 12.49
C GLY A 83 -12.67 10.91 11.09
N GLN A 84 -12.92 12.23 10.99
CA GLN A 84 -13.13 12.91 9.71
C GLN A 84 -11.92 12.86 8.79
N ASP A 85 -10.71 13.00 9.32
CA ASP A 85 -9.48 12.97 8.51
C ASP A 85 -9.23 11.56 7.97
N ARG A 86 -9.50 10.53 8.78
CA ARG A 86 -9.43 9.13 8.36
C ARG A 86 -10.44 8.83 7.25
N LEU A 87 -11.69 9.29 7.42
CA LEU A 87 -12.75 9.14 6.41
C LEU A 87 -12.43 9.88 5.11
N ALA A 88 -11.94 11.12 5.19
CA ALA A 88 -11.56 11.92 4.03
C ALA A 88 -10.47 11.21 3.20
N LYS A 89 -9.54 10.52 3.87
CA LYS A 89 -8.52 9.71 3.21
C LYS A 89 -9.14 8.53 2.46
N THR A 90 -10.02 7.77 3.11
CA THR A 90 -10.76 6.67 2.47
C THR A 90 -11.56 7.13 1.26
N GLU A 91 -12.32 8.23 1.39
CA GLU A 91 -13.05 8.82 0.25
C GLU A 91 -12.12 9.27 -0.87
N GLY A 92 -10.96 9.82 -0.54
CA GLY A 92 -9.92 10.20 -1.50
C GLY A 92 -9.43 9.01 -2.32
N LEU A 93 -9.15 7.87 -1.69
CA LEU A 93 -8.75 6.65 -2.41
C LEU A 93 -9.87 6.12 -3.30
N LEU A 94 -11.12 6.11 -2.83
CA LEU A 94 -12.25 5.63 -3.63
C LEU A 94 -12.44 6.49 -4.90
N LYS A 95 -12.39 7.83 -4.76
CA LYS A 95 -12.43 8.76 -5.89
C LYS A 95 -11.25 8.54 -6.86
N LYS A 96 -10.06 8.26 -6.33
CA LYS A 96 -8.89 7.92 -7.16
C LYS A 96 -9.09 6.61 -7.90
N ASN A 97 -9.63 5.58 -7.26
CA ASN A 97 -9.92 4.30 -7.91
C ASN A 97 -10.94 4.46 -9.06
N GLU A 98 -11.98 5.26 -8.87
CA GLU A 98 -12.94 5.61 -9.94
C GLU A 98 -12.24 6.29 -11.12
N LEU A 99 -11.36 7.26 -10.84
CA LEU A 99 -10.60 7.95 -11.87
C LEU A 99 -9.67 7.02 -12.65
N LEU A 100 -8.89 6.18 -11.95
CA LEU A 100 -7.97 5.23 -12.56
C LEU A 100 -8.71 4.20 -13.42
N THR A 101 -9.85 3.70 -12.92
CA THR A 101 -10.70 2.75 -13.66
C THR A 101 -11.26 3.38 -14.94
N LYS A 102 -11.73 4.63 -14.85
CA LYS A 102 -12.22 5.38 -16.01
C LYS A 102 -11.12 5.60 -17.05
N GLN A 103 -9.96 6.10 -16.62
CA GLN A 103 -8.81 6.35 -17.50
C GLN A 103 -8.33 5.07 -18.17
N GLY A 104 -8.24 3.96 -17.43
CA GLY A 104 -7.89 2.66 -18.00
C GLY A 104 -8.89 2.20 -19.07
N GLY A 105 -10.19 2.38 -18.83
CA GLY A 105 -11.23 2.07 -19.80
C GLY A 105 -11.18 2.95 -21.05
N ASP A 106 -10.88 4.24 -20.91
CA ASP A 106 -10.76 5.18 -22.03
C ASP A 106 -9.53 4.84 -22.91
N LEU A 107 -8.38 4.56 -22.29
CA LEU A 107 -7.17 4.12 -22.99
C LEU A 107 -7.40 2.81 -23.74
N PHE A 108 -8.07 1.85 -23.10
CA PHE A 108 -8.38 0.57 -23.74
C PHE A 108 -9.28 0.77 -24.97
N ARG A 109 -10.32 1.61 -24.86
CA ARG A 109 -11.21 1.93 -25.99
C ARG A 109 -10.45 2.59 -27.13
N GLN A 110 -9.59 3.57 -26.83
CA GLN A 110 -8.74 4.23 -27.83
C GLN A 110 -7.86 3.20 -28.55
N TRP A 111 -7.19 2.33 -27.81
CA TRP A 111 -6.33 1.29 -28.37
C TRP A 111 -7.09 0.33 -29.32
N ILE A 112 -8.32 -0.07 -28.95
CA ILE A 112 -9.17 -0.90 -29.82
C ILE A 112 -9.54 -0.16 -31.11
N SER A 113 -9.90 1.12 -31.04
CA SER A 113 -10.21 1.93 -32.22
C SER A 113 -9.02 2.05 -33.17
N GLU A 114 -7.84 2.35 -32.64
CA GLU A 114 -6.61 2.44 -33.44
C GLU A 114 -6.26 1.11 -34.15
N LEU A 115 -6.52 -0.03 -33.49
CA LEU A 115 -6.30 -1.35 -34.10
C LEU A 115 -7.28 -1.65 -35.24
N GLN A 116 -8.53 -1.20 -35.13
CA GLN A 116 -9.54 -1.39 -36.18
C GLN A 116 -9.19 -0.56 -37.42
N GLU A 117 -8.75 0.68 -37.23
CA GLU A 117 -8.29 1.56 -38.33
C GLU A 117 -7.09 0.96 -39.08
N ARG A 118 -6.11 0.41 -38.35
CA ARG A 118 -4.93 -0.26 -38.96
C ARG A 118 -5.25 -1.53 -39.74
N ARG A 119 -6.37 -2.19 -39.47
CA ARG A 119 -6.82 -3.41 -40.17
C ARG A 119 -7.80 -3.13 -41.30
N GLY A 120 -8.41 -1.95 -41.31
CA GLY A 120 -9.38 -1.50 -42.32
C GLY A 120 -8.82 -0.56 -43.38
N GLY A 121 -7.51 -0.28 -43.34
CA GLY A 121 -6.76 0.46 -44.36
C GLY A 121 -5.94 -0.44 -45.27
#